data_AF-A0A1I3P7U6-F1
#
_entry.id   AF-A0A1I3P7U6-F1
#
_cell.length_a   1.000
_cell.length_b   1.000
_cell.length_c   1.000
_cell.angle_alpha   90.00
_cell.angle_beta   90.00
_cell.angle_gamma   90.00
#
_symmetry.space_group_name_H-M   'P 1'
#
loop_
_entity.id
_entity.type
_entity.pdbx_description
1 polymer ?
#
loop_
_entity_poly.entity_id
_entity_poly.type
_entity_poly.pdbx_seq_one_letter_code
_entity_poly.pdbx_strand_id
1 'polypeptide(L)' 'MAQNEQKHELDEQIEENLRRVYQKTLEEEIPDRFLSLLEKLKEQDAQHDK' A
#
# COMPACT_ATOMS: atom_id res chain seq x y z
N MET A 1 5.59 -23.01 26.62
CA MET A 1 6.48 -22.94 25.43
C MET A 1 5.71 -23.26 24.15
N ALA A 2 4.99 -24.37 24.06
CA ALA A 2 4.17 -24.73 22.88
C ALA A 2 3.16 -23.67 22.38
N GLN A 3 2.46 -22.96 23.27
CA GLN A 3 1.47 -21.93 22.87
C GLN A 3 2.10 -20.72 22.18
N ASN A 4 3.38 -20.43 22.45
CA ASN A 4 4.08 -19.29 21.86
C ASN A 4 4.58 -19.61 20.44
N GLU A 5 4.96 -20.87 20.19
CA GLU A 5 5.31 -21.38 18.85
C GLU A 5 4.09 -21.37 17.91
N GLN A 6 2.93 -21.84 18.37
CA GLN A 6 1.71 -21.82 17.56
C GLN A 6 1.25 -20.41 17.19
N LYS A 7 1.48 -19.44 18.08
CA LYS A 7 1.18 -18.03 17.80
C LYS A 7 2.15 -17.44 16.77
N HIS A 8 3.44 -17.77 16.88
CA HIS A 8 4.46 -17.34 15.92
C HIS A 8 4.18 -17.88 14.51
N GLU A 9 3.83 -19.17 14.40
CA GLU A 9 3.50 -19.80 13.12
C GLU A 9 2.25 -19.16 12.48
N LEU A 10 1.25 -18.80 13.28
CA LEU A 10 0.07 -18.08 12.80
C LEU A 10 0.42 -16.66 12.33
N ASP A 11 1.25 -15.94 13.09
CA ASP A 11 1.68 -14.57 12.75
C ASP A 11 2.49 -14.56 11.44
N GLU A 12 3.39 -15.53 11.24
CA GLU A 12 4.13 -15.72 9.97
C GLU A 12 3.21 -15.97 8.78
N GLN A 13 2.21 -16.85 8.95
CA GLN A 13 1.23 -17.13 7.90
C GLN A 13 0.39 -15.89 7.56
N ILE A 14 0.02 -15.07 8.54
CA ILE A 14 -0.69 -13.81 8.32
C ILE A 14 0.19 -12.85 7.52
N GLU A 15 1.47 -12.71 7.91
CA GLU A 15 2.41 -11.84 7.21
C GLU A 15 2.60 -12.27 5.74
N GLU A 16 2.79 -13.57 5.48
CA GLU A 16 2.97 -14.09 4.13
C GLU A 16 1.73 -13.85 3.26
N ASN A 17 0.53 -14.09 3.80
CA ASN A 17 -0.71 -13.84 3.09
C ASN A 17 -0.89 -12.35 2.76
N LEU A 18 -0.60 -11.45 3.70
CA LEU A 18 -0.64 -10.00 3.47
C LEU A 18 0.36 -9.60 2.38
N ARG A 19 1.61 -10.06 2.47
CA ARG A 19 2.66 -9.78 1.49
C ARG A 19 2.21 -10.20 0.09
N ARG A 20 1.66 -11.41 -0.06
CA ARG A 20 1.19 -11.94 -1.34
C ARG A 20 0.08 -11.10 -1.95
N VAL A 21 -0.86 -10.61 -1.14
CA VAL A 21 -1.96 -9.76 -1.60
C VAL A 21 -1.42 -8.41 -2.09
N TYR A 22 -0.58 -7.76 -1.29
CA TYR A 22 -0.04 -6.45 -1.67
C TYR A 22 0.96 -6.52 -2.82
N GLN A 23 1.71 -7.61 -2.97
CA GLN A 23 2.64 -7.79 -4.08
C GLN A 23 1.93 -7.79 -5.43
N LYS A 24 0.73 -8.38 -5.50
CA LYS A 24 -0.11 -8.31 -6.71
C LYS A 24 -0.58 -6.88 -7.00
N THR A 25 -0.98 -6.13 -5.97
CA THR A 25 -1.40 -4.73 -6.11
C THR A 25 -0.25 -3.81 -6.55
N LEU A 26 1.00 -4.14 -6.22
CA LEU A 26 2.17 -3.37 -6.67
C LEU A 26 2.46 -3.52 -8.17
N GLU A 27 2.06 -4.65 -8.77
CA GLU A 27 2.20 -4.89 -10.21
C GLU A 27 1.08 -4.25 -11.04
N GLU A 28 0.00 -3.81 -10.39
CA GLU A 28 -1.12 -3.12 -11.04
C GLU A 28 -0.77 -1.66 -11.32
N GLU A 29 -1.21 -1.15 -12.48
CA GLU A 29 -1.02 0.25 -12.83
C GLU A 29 -1.77 1.16 -11.84
N ILE A 30 -1.14 2.28 -11.47
CA ILE A 30 -1.76 3.27 -10.59
C ILE A 30 -3.00 3.85 -11.28
N PRO A 31 -4.20 3.81 -10.66
CA PRO A 31 -5.41 4.32 -11.28
C PRO A 31 -5.33 5.81 -11.65
N ASP A 32 -5.84 6.17 -12.83
CA ASP A 32 -5.80 7.53 -13.40
C ASP A 32 -6.29 8.61 -12.44
N ARG A 33 -7.32 8.31 -11.63
CA ARG A 33 -7.87 9.25 -10.65
C ARG A 33 -6.82 9.78 -9.68
N PHE A 34 -5.86 8.94 -9.27
CA PHE A 34 -4.79 9.38 -8.37
C PHE A 34 -3.81 10.31 -9.08
N LEU A 35 -3.45 10.00 -10.32
CA LEU A 35 -2.61 10.88 -11.14
C LEU A 35 -3.28 12.24 -11.35
N SER A 36 -4.58 12.26 -11.69
CA SER A 36 -5.35 13.50 -11.84
C SER A 36 -5.43 14.31 -10.54
N LEU A 37 -5.46 13.66 -9.38
CA LEU A 37 -5.45 14.36 -8.09
C LEU A 37 -4.07 14.98 -7.80
N LEU A 38 -2.99 14.28 -8.13
CA LEU A 38 -1.63 14.79 -7.99
C LEU A 38 -1.37 15.99 -8.92
N GLU A 39 -1.89 15.95 -10.14
CA GLU A 39 -1.84 17.09 -11.06
C GLU A 39 -2.57 18.30 -10.49
N LYS A 40 -3.81 18.11 -10.00
CA LYS A 40 -4.57 19.19 -9.36
C LYS A 40 -3.84 19.82 -8.18
N LEU A 41 -3.19 19.00 -7.34
CA LEU A 41 -2.41 19.51 -6.21
C LEU A 41 -1.22 20.37 -6.69
N LYS A 42 -0.47 19.90 -7.71
CA LYS A 42 0.63 20.67 -8.30
C LYS A 42 0.16 21.99 -8.91
N GLU A 43 -0.99 21.99 -9.57
CA GLU A 43 -1.58 23.22 -10.12
C GLU A 43 -1.99 24.20 -9.02
N GLN A 44 -2.55 23.70 -7.92
CA GLN A 44 -2.93 24.52 -6.77
C GLN A 44 -1.70 25.18 -6.12
N ASP A 45 -0.63 24.42 -5.90
CA ASP A 45 0.62 24.95 -5.35
C ASP A 45 1.22 26.03 -6.29
N ALA A 46 1.23 25.77 -7.61
CA ALA A 46 1.72 26.72 -8.61
C ALA A 46 0.87 27.99 -8.73
N GLN A 47 -0.42 27.93 -8.40
CA GLN A 47 -1.30 29.10 -8.31
C GLN A 47 -1.15 29.86 -7.00
N HIS A 48 -0.86 29.17 -5.90
CA HIS A 48 -0.66 29.78 -4.58
C HIS A 48 0.67 30.55 -4.49
N ASP A 49 1.70 30.10 -5.20
CA ASP A 49 3.02 30.75 -5.24
C ASP A 49 3.12 31.93 -6.24
N LYS A 50 2.03 32.29 -6.93
CA LYS A 50 1.93 33.43 -7.86
C LYS A 50 1.26 34.65 -7.23
#